data_AF-A0A2V3PU87-F1
#
_entry.id   AF-A0A2V3PU87-F1
#
_cell.length_a   1.000
_cell.length_b   1.000
_cell.length_c   1.000
_cell.angle_alpha   90.00
_cell.angle_beta   90.00
_cell.angle_gamma   90.00
#
_symmetry.space_group_name_H-M   'P 1'
#
loop_
_entity.id
_entity.type
_entity.pdbx_description
1 polymer ?
#
loop_
_entity_poly.entity_id
_entity_poly.type
_entity_poly.pdbx_seq_one_letter_code
_entity_poly.pdbx_strand_id
1 'polypeptide(L)'
;MNRRLIILLCIFSNLLLGNGIIYWWASSSASINWDLMIGMSLSCVLCYLFIFKYINFKSWNIIKLMFFSIFTCVVIELIGCSFASVVTGLKKEESDYFFDTLKGLGIGFFLGIMGNILMFPITITMGVLNLFWFRKFQKSLALEY
;
A
#
# COMPACT_ATOMS: atom_id res chain seq x y z
N MET A 1 14.38 -18.62 8.23
CA MET A 1 14.36 -17.46 7.30
C MET A 1 14.45 -16.19 8.14
N ASN A 2 15.38 -15.29 7.83
CA ASN A 2 15.57 -14.06 8.62
C ASN A 2 14.32 -13.17 8.54
N ARG A 3 13.85 -12.60 9.65
CA ARG A 3 12.66 -11.72 9.73
C ARG A 3 12.70 -10.60 8.70
N ARG A 4 13.86 -9.97 8.56
CA ARG A 4 14.09 -8.89 7.59
C ARG A 4 13.86 -9.36 6.15
N LEU A 5 14.25 -10.59 5.83
CA LEU A 5 14.02 -11.19 4.52
C LEU A 5 12.52 -11.43 4.27
N ILE A 6 11.75 -11.84 5.28
CA ILE A 6 10.29 -12.01 5.14
C ILE A 6 9.62 -10.67 4.81
N ILE A 7 10.01 -9.61 5.53
CA ILE A 7 9.47 -8.26 5.32
C ILE A 7 9.84 -7.76 3.93
N LEU A 8 11.10 -7.89 3.52
CA LEU A 8 11.57 -7.48 2.20
C LEU A 8 10.86 -8.23 1.07
N LEU A 9 10.67 -9.55 1.20
CA LEU A 9 9.94 -10.35 0.21
C LEU A 9 8.46 -9.96 0.14
N CYS A 10 7.83 -9.68 1.28
CA CYS A 10 6.45 -9.18 1.33
C CYS A 10 6.32 -7.83 0.61
N ILE A 11 7.20 -6.88 0.92
CA ILE A 11 7.24 -5.56 0.27
C ILE A 11 7.48 -5.74 -1.23
N PHE A 12 8.48 -6.53 -1.62
CA PHE A 12 8.83 -6.75 -3.02
C PHE A 12 7.68 -7.40 -3.81
N SER A 13 7.01 -8.41 -3.25
CA SER A 13 5.86 -9.03 -3.93
C SER A 13 4.70 -8.05 -4.11
N ASN A 14 4.44 -7.19 -3.13
CA ASN A 14 3.38 -6.19 -3.23
C ASN A 14 3.72 -5.09 -4.23
N LEU A 15 4.97 -4.60 -4.23
CA LEU A 15 5.45 -3.63 -5.19
C LEU A 15 5.39 -4.18 -6.61
N LEU A 16 5.86 -5.42 -6.82
CA LEU A 16 5.87 -6.04 -8.14
C LEU A 16 4.46 -6.20 -8.70
N LEU A 17 3.52 -6.71 -7.89
CA LEU A 17 2.14 -6.90 -8.30
C LEU A 17 1.41 -5.57 -8.46
N GLY A 18 1.50 -4.67 -7.48
CA GLY A 18 0.83 -3.37 -7.52
C GLY A 18 1.29 -2.50 -8.70
N ASN A 19 2.61 -2.34 -8.86
CA ASN A 19 3.15 -1.59 -9.99
C ASN A 19 2.94 -2.31 -11.33
N GLY A 20 2.96 -3.64 -11.33
CA GLY A 20 2.65 -4.44 -12.51
C GLY A 20 1.23 -4.20 -13.02
N ILE A 21 0.24 -4.14 -12.13
CA ILE A 21 -1.16 -3.83 -12.47
C ILE A 21 -1.27 -2.42 -13.04
N ILE A 22 -0.65 -1.42 -12.40
CA ILE A 22 -0.68 -0.03 -12.87
C ILE A 22 -0.03 0.09 -14.25
N TYR A 23 1.12 -0.55 -14.45
CA TYR A 23 1.84 -0.54 -15.73
C TYR A 23 1.04 -1.21 -16.85
N TRP A 24 0.44 -2.38 -16.58
CA TRP A 24 -0.38 -3.11 -17.54
C TRP A 24 -1.64 -2.31 -17.94
N TRP A 25 -2.29 -1.70 -16.95
CA TRP A 25 -3.48 -0.88 -17.18
C TRP A 25 -3.15 0.37 -18.00
N ALA A 26 -2.02 1.03 -17.69
CA ALA A 26 -1.55 2.18 -18.47
C ALA A 26 -1.27 1.79 -19.92
N SER A 27 -0.55 0.68 -20.16
CA SER A 27 -0.26 0.18 -21.51
C SER A 27 -1.51 -0.02 -22.38
N SER A 28 -2.65 -0.34 -21.75
CA SER A 28 -3.93 -0.57 -22.44
C SER A 28 -4.75 0.71 -22.68
N SER A 29 -4.46 1.82 -22.00
CA SER A 29 -5.42 2.93 -21.85
C SER A 29 -4.87 4.34 -22.08
N ALA A 30 -3.60 4.63 -21.76
CA ALA A 30 -2.99 5.98 -21.84
C ALA A 30 -1.49 5.98 -21.41
N SER A 31 -0.90 7.18 -21.26
CA SER A 31 0.42 7.39 -20.65
C SER A 31 0.50 6.90 -19.20
N ILE A 32 1.65 6.36 -18.80
CA ILE A 32 1.92 5.87 -17.44
C ILE A 32 1.89 7.01 -16.43
N ASN A 33 1.08 6.87 -15.38
CA ASN A 33 1.06 7.80 -14.25
C ASN A 33 2.18 7.45 -13.25
N TRP A 34 3.36 8.02 -13.48
CA TRP A 34 4.55 7.80 -12.66
C TRP A 34 4.40 8.30 -11.22
N ASP A 35 3.70 9.42 -11.01
CA ASP A 35 3.48 9.99 -9.69
C ASP A 35 2.65 9.04 -8.80
N LEU A 36 1.65 8.39 -9.39
CA LEU A 36 0.85 7.37 -8.72
C LEU A 36 1.69 6.13 -8.39
N MET A 37 2.48 5.61 -9.33
CA MET A 37 3.36 4.44 -9.09
C MET A 37 4.35 4.70 -7.96
N ILE A 38 4.96 5.89 -7.92
CA ILE A 38 5.90 6.29 -6.87
C ILE A 38 5.17 6.43 -5.53
N GLY A 39 4.02 7.11 -5.50
CA GLY A 39 3.23 7.29 -4.28
C GLY A 39 2.80 5.96 -3.66
N MET A 40 2.22 5.07 -4.48
CA MET A 40 1.83 3.72 -4.07
C MET A 40 3.01 2.89 -3.55
N SER A 41 4.17 3.01 -4.20
CA SER A 41 5.37 2.29 -3.80
C SER A 41 5.92 2.77 -2.44
N LEU A 42 5.98 4.09 -2.26
CA LEU A 42 6.44 4.69 -1.01
C LEU A 42 5.52 4.31 0.16
N SER A 43 4.20 4.43 -0.04
CA SER A 43 3.21 4.06 0.96
C SER A 43 3.29 2.58 1.32
N CYS A 44 3.46 1.69 0.34
CA CYS A 44 3.64 0.27 0.56
C CYS A 44 4.84 -0.03 1.48
N VAL A 45 6.01 0.54 1.17
CA VAL A 45 7.23 0.35 1.96
C VAL A 45 7.04 0.88 3.39
N LEU A 46 6.54 2.10 3.54
CA LEU A 46 6.36 2.74 4.85
C LEU A 46 5.33 2.01 5.71
N CYS A 47 4.18 1.66 5.15
CA CYS A 47 3.13 0.94 5.89
C CYS A 47 3.62 -0.43 6.35
N TYR A 48 4.26 -1.23 5.49
CA TYR A 48 4.75 -2.54 5.89
C TYR A 48 5.86 -2.46 6.93
N LEU A 49 6.80 -1.52 6.80
CA LEU A 49 7.84 -1.31 7.81
C LEU A 49 7.23 -0.91 9.15
N PHE A 50 6.25 -0.02 9.16
CA PHE A 50 5.56 0.40 10.37
C PHE A 50 4.82 -0.78 11.01
N ILE A 51 4.03 -1.50 10.21
CA ILE A 51 3.23 -2.63 10.67
C ILE A 51 4.09 -3.75 11.24
N PHE A 52 5.11 -4.21 10.53
CA PHE A 52 5.96 -5.31 11.00
C PHE A 52 6.86 -4.92 12.17
N LYS A 53 7.11 -3.63 12.38
CA LYS A 53 7.89 -3.13 13.52
C LYS A 53 7.06 -2.94 14.78
N TYR A 54 5.85 -2.38 14.67
CA TYR A 54 5.07 -1.95 15.82
C TYR A 54 3.94 -2.92 16.21
N ILE A 55 3.45 -3.75 15.29
CA ILE A 55 2.33 -4.66 15.58
C ILE A 55 2.84 -6.02 16.06
N ASN A 56 2.31 -6.48 17.20
CA ASN A 56 2.62 -7.80 17.75
C ASN A 56 1.64 -8.86 17.23
N PHE A 57 2.10 -9.68 16.27
CA PHE A 57 1.30 -10.72 15.64
C PHE A 57 1.21 -12.04 16.40
N LYS A 58 1.96 -12.24 17.50
CA LYS A 58 2.11 -13.56 18.15
C LYS A 58 0.77 -14.21 18.48
N SER A 59 -0.16 -13.46 19.07
CA SER A 59 -1.43 -13.97 19.58
C SER A 59 -2.59 -13.87 18.59
N TRP A 60 -2.34 -13.51 17.33
CA TRP A 60 -3.41 -13.24 16.39
C TRP A 60 -3.86 -14.52 15.68
N ASN A 61 -5.18 -14.69 15.56
CA ASN A 61 -5.75 -15.77 14.78
C ASN A 61 -5.69 -15.44 13.27
N ILE A 62 -5.89 -16.45 12.43
CA ILE A 62 -5.85 -16.32 10.96
C ILE A 62 -6.85 -15.29 10.44
N ILE A 63 -8.05 -15.25 11.01
CA ILE A 63 -9.11 -14.33 10.57
C ILE A 63 -8.69 -12.88 10.82
N LYS A 64 -8.17 -12.56 12.02
CA LYS A 64 -7.67 -11.21 12.33
C LYS A 64 -6.50 -10.82 11.41
N LEU A 65 -5.58 -11.75 11.14
CA LEU A 65 -4.47 -11.50 10.20
C LEU A 65 -4.96 -11.22 8.77
N MET A 66 -5.99 -11.94 8.31
CA MET A 66 -6.56 -11.74 6.99
C MET A 66 -7.21 -10.36 6.86
N PHE A 67 -8.10 -10.00 7.80
CA PHE A 67 -8.72 -8.67 7.80
C PHE A 67 -7.69 -7.56 7.89
N PHE A 68 -6.69 -7.73 8.74
CA PHE A 68 -5.63 -6.75 8.89
C PHE A 68 -4.76 -6.62 7.64
N SER A 69 -4.47 -7.73 6.96
CA SER A 69 -3.76 -7.74 5.68
C SER A 69 -4.52 -7.00 4.58
N ILE A 70 -5.83 -7.26 4.45
CA ILE A 70 -6.69 -6.54 3.50
C ILE A 70 -6.75 -5.05 3.85
N PHE A 71 -6.97 -4.73 5.13
CA PHE A 71 -7.00 -3.35 5.62
C PHE A 71 -5.68 -2.61 5.38
N THR A 72 -4.55 -3.30 5.50
CA THR A 72 -3.23 -2.76 5.17
C THR A 72 -3.16 -2.33 3.71
N CYS A 73 -3.67 -3.15 2.79
CA CYS A 73 -3.70 -2.81 1.37
C CYS A 73 -4.59 -1.59 1.11
N VAL A 74 -5.76 -1.51 1.76
CA VAL A 74 -6.67 -0.37 1.66
C VAL A 74 -6.00 0.93 2.12
N VAL A 75 -5.30 0.87 3.25
CA VAL A 75 -4.56 2.03 3.80
C VAL A 75 -3.42 2.44 2.87
N ILE A 76 -2.69 1.48 2.30
CA ILE A 76 -1.63 1.77 1.32
C ILE A 76 -2.20 2.51 0.10
N GLU A 77 -3.33 2.05 -0.44
CA GLU A 77 -4.01 2.72 -1.56
C GLU A 77 -4.44 4.15 -1.21
N LEU A 78 -5.05 4.35 -0.04
CA LEU A 78 -5.47 5.68 0.42
C LEU A 78 -4.30 6.65 0.55
N ILE A 79 -3.22 6.22 1.21
CA ILE A 79 -2.03 7.06 1.42
C ILE A 79 -1.31 7.29 0.10
N GLY A 80 -1.19 6.27 -0.76
CA GLY A 80 -0.47 6.38 -2.04
C GLY A 80 -1.16 7.33 -3.01
N CYS A 81 -2.49 7.25 -3.12
CA CYS A 81 -3.28 8.20 -3.92
C CYS A 81 -3.22 9.63 -3.35
N SER A 82 -3.22 9.77 -2.02
CA SER A 82 -3.07 11.07 -1.36
C SER A 82 -1.71 11.69 -1.66
N PHE A 83 -0.64 10.90 -1.57
CA PHE A 83 0.72 11.34 -1.89
C PHE A 83 0.86 11.77 -3.35
N ALA A 84 0.36 10.95 -4.29
CA ALA A 84 0.40 11.25 -5.71
C ALA A 84 -0.36 12.54 -6.06
N SER A 85 -1.54 12.75 -5.46
CA SER A 85 -2.35 13.95 -5.65
C SER A 85 -1.66 15.21 -5.13
N VAL A 86 -1.05 15.16 -3.94
CA VAL A 86 -0.28 16.28 -3.38
C VAL A 86 0.93 16.62 -4.27
N VAL A 87 1.70 15.61 -4.71
CA VAL A 87 2.84 15.82 -5.60
C VAL A 87 2.41 16.43 -6.94
N THR A 88 1.28 15.98 -7.49
CA THR A 88 0.73 16.54 -8.74
C THR A 88 0.26 17.98 -8.56
N GLY A 89 -0.34 18.30 -7.40
CA GLY A 89 -0.75 19.66 -7.03
C GLY A 89 0.43 20.61 -6.88
N LEU A 90 1.50 20.18 -6.20
CA LEU A 90 2.71 20.98 -5.99
C LEU A 90 3.48 21.30 -7.28
N LYS A 91 3.28 20.53 -8.36
CA LYS A 91 3.87 20.83 -9.68
C LYS A 91 3.18 22.00 -10.38
N LYS A 92 1.99 22.41 -9.93
CA LYS A 92 1.32 23.61 -10.45
C LYS A 92 1.86 24.81 -9.68
N GLU A 93 2.42 25.78 -10.39
CA GLU A 93 3.04 27.00 -9.83
C GLU A 93 1.97 27.97 -9.26
N GLU A 94 1.17 27.53 -8.29
CA GLU A 94 0.25 28.41 -7.54
C GLU A 94 0.84 28.83 -6.19
N SER A 95 0.51 30.06 -5.78
CA SER A 95 1.21 30.81 -4.73
C SER A 95 0.93 30.37 -3.29
N ASP A 96 -0.08 29.53 -3.06
CA ASP A 96 -0.56 29.14 -1.72
C ASP A 96 -0.35 27.64 -1.42
N TYR A 97 0.92 27.28 -1.18
CA TYR A 97 1.37 25.91 -0.86
C TYR A 97 0.51 25.18 0.19
N PHE A 98 0.03 25.87 1.22
CA PHE A 98 -0.77 25.26 2.28
C PHE A 98 -2.18 24.86 1.80
N PHE A 99 -2.83 25.73 1.04
CA PHE A 99 -4.17 25.48 0.52
C PHE A 99 -4.15 24.37 -0.54
N ASP A 100 -3.13 24.38 -1.40
CA ASP A 100 -2.95 23.34 -2.42
C ASP A 100 -2.60 21.97 -1.84
N THR A 101 -1.83 21.94 -0.75
CA THR A 101 -1.56 20.68 -0.04
C THR A 101 -2.84 20.11 0.57
N LEU A 102 -3.65 20.93 1.25
CA LEU A 102 -4.93 20.48 1.82
C LEU A 102 -5.91 20.01 0.74
N LYS A 103 -6.02 20.77 -0.36
CA LYS A 103 -6.86 20.42 -1.51
C LYS A 103 -6.38 19.14 -2.19
N GLY A 104 -5.07 19.02 -2.40
CA GLY A 104 -4.43 17.82 -2.94
C GLY A 104 -4.67 16.59 -2.07
N LEU A 105 -4.59 16.74 -0.74
CA LEU A 105 -4.85 15.66 0.21
C LEU A 105 -6.34 15.26 0.21
N GLY A 106 -7.26 16.23 0.15
CA GLY A 106 -8.70 15.95 0.03
C GLY A 106 -9.07 15.24 -1.27
N ILE A 107 -8.57 15.72 -2.42
CA ILE A 107 -8.78 15.09 -3.73
C ILE A 107 -8.16 13.70 -3.75
N GLY A 108 -6.94 13.56 -3.24
CA GLY A 108 -6.23 12.28 -3.22
C GLY A 108 -6.89 11.25 -2.30
N PHE A 109 -7.47 11.70 -1.19
CA PHE A 109 -8.27 10.84 -0.31
C PHE A 109 -9.56 10.37 -1.01
N PHE A 110 -10.26 11.27 -1.70
CA PHE A 110 -11.45 10.90 -2.48
C PHE A 110 -11.13 9.91 -3.60
N LEU A 111 -10.05 10.17 -4.37
CA LEU A 111 -9.55 9.26 -5.39
C LEU A 111 -9.09 7.93 -4.80
N GLY A 112 -8.50 7.94 -3.60
CA GLY A 112 -8.14 6.74 -2.88
C GLY A 112 -9.36 5.89 -2.48
N ILE A 113 -10.45 6.52 -2.02
CA ILE A 113 -11.71 5.81 -1.73
C ILE A 113 -12.31 5.22 -3.00
N MET A 114 -12.40 6.01 -4.07
CA MET A 114 -12.91 5.53 -5.36
C MET A 114 -12.05 4.41 -5.93
N GLY A 115 -10.72 4.54 -5.84
CA GLY A 115 -9.76 3.52 -6.23
C GLY A 115 -9.98 2.22 -5.48
N ASN A 116 -10.11 2.28 -4.16
CA ASN A 116 -10.39 1.10 -3.32
C ASN A 116 -11.73 0.44 -3.65
N ILE A 117 -12.77 1.21 -3.98
CA ILE A 117 -14.08 0.65 -4.37
C ILE A 117 -13.97 -0.08 -5.71
N LEU A 118 -13.30 0.53 -6.69
CA LEU A 118 -13.12 -0.06 -8.03
C LEU A 118 -12.19 -1.27 -8.00
N MET A 119 -11.10 -1.18 -7.25
CA MET A 119 -10.09 -2.23 -7.14
C MET A 119 -10.36 -3.22 -6.00
N PHE A 120 -11.51 -3.12 -5.33
CA PHE A 120 -11.83 -3.94 -4.15
C PHE A 120 -11.59 -5.45 -4.33
N PRO A 121 -11.96 -6.08 -5.46
CA PRO A 121 -11.67 -7.49 -5.68
C PRO A 121 -10.15 -7.77 -5.70
N ILE A 122 -9.38 -6.89 -6.34
CA ILE A 122 -7.92 -6.98 -6.42
C ILE A 122 -7.31 -6.80 -5.02
N THR A 123 -7.78 -5.81 -4.26
CA THR A 123 -7.32 -5.53 -2.88
C THR A 123 -7.60 -6.73 -1.96
N ILE A 124 -8.74 -7.41 -2.09
CA ILE A 124 -9.01 -8.68 -1.38
C ILE A 124 -8.01 -9.75 -1.79
N THR A 125 -7.82 -9.95 -3.10
CA THR A 125 -6.95 -11.01 -3.63
C THR A 125 -5.51 -10.82 -3.16
N MET A 126 -5.01 -9.58 -3.23
CA MET A 126 -3.70 -9.17 -2.71
C MET A 126 -3.62 -9.35 -1.19
N GLY A 127 -4.63 -8.95 -0.43
CA GLY A 127 -4.70 -9.14 1.01
C GLY A 127 -4.63 -10.62 1.41
N VAL A 128 -5.28 -11.51 0.65
CA VAL A 128 -5.22 -12.96 0.85
C VAL A 128 -3.82 -13.51 0.50
N LEU A 129 -3.21 -13.06 -0.59
CA LEU A 129 -1.83 -13.43 -0.92
C LEU A 129 -0.85 -12.97 0.19
N ASN A 130 -1.07 -11.78 0.74
CA ASN A 130 -0.27 -11.24 1.83
C ASN A 130 -0.42 -12.01 3.14
N LEU A 131 -1.57 -12.66 3.38
CA LEU A 131 -1.75 -13.53 4.53
C LEU A 131 -0.64 -14.60 4.62
N PHE A 132 -0.14 -15.09 3.49
CA PHE A 132 0.99 -16.02 3.44
C PHE A 132 2.24 -15.45 4.11
N TRP A 133 2.60 -14.20 3.80
CA TRP A 133 3.76 -13.52 4.38
C TRP A 133 3.56 -13.19 5.85
N PHE A 134 2.37 -12.71 6.23
CA PHE A 134 2.03 -12.45 7.63
C PHE A 134 2.11 -13.72 8.49
N ARG A 135 1.63 -14.86 7.98
CA ARG A 135 1.75 -16.15 8.67
C ARG A 135 3.20 -16.63 8.76
N LYS A 136 3.99 -16.47 7.71
CA LYS A 136 5.44 -16.78 7.78
C LYS A 136 6.15 -15.90 8.82
N PHE A 137 5.80 -14.62 8.89
CA PHE A 137 6.33 -13.70 9.90
C PHE A 137 5.92 -14.11 11.31
N GLN A 138 4.64 -14.42 11.54
CA GLN A 138 4.15 -14.91 12.83
C GLN A 138 4.86 -16.19 13.28
N LYS A 139 5.05 -17.18 12.39
CA LYS A 139 5.80 -18.40 12.71
C LYS A 139 7.26 -18.10 13.10
N SER A 140 7.90 -17.14 12.42
CA SER A 140 9.26 -16.70 12.79
C SER A 140 9.32 -15.96 14.14
N LEU A 141 8.20 -15.45 14.64
CA LEU A 141 8.09 -14.89 15.99
C LEU A 141 7.94 -15.97 17.07
N ALA A 142 7.37 -17.13 16.72
CA ALA A 142 7.13 -18.23 17.66
C ALA A 142 8.37 -19.10 17.92
N LEU A 143 9.29 -19.21 16.94
CA LEU A 143 10.50 -20.04 17.03
C LEU A 143 11.66 -19.45 17.85
N GLU A 144 11.48 -18.28 18.48
CA GLU A 144 12.50 -17.66 19.35
C GLU A 144 12.36 -18.03 20.84
N TYR A 145 11.51 -19.02 21.16
CA TYR A 145 11.35 -19.64 22.47
C TYR A 145 11.46 -21.16 22.32
#